data_AF-A0A660XV15-F1
#
_entry.id   AF-A0A660XV15-F1
#
_cell.length_a   1.000
_cell.length_b   1.000
_cell.length_c   1.000
_cell.angle_alpha   90.00
_cell.angle_beta   90.00
_cell.angle_gamma   90.00
#
_symmetry.space_group_name_H-M   'P 1'
#
loop_
_entity.id
_entity.type
_entity.pdbx_description
1 polymer ?
#
loop_
_entity_poly.entity_id
_entity_poly.type
_entity_poly.pdbx_seq_one_letter_code
_entity_poly.pdbx_strand_id
1 'polypeptide(L)'
;MEEGFTPENPNLRGQVEDNPDWLRPIFYLSRYLGENPAEYVAGVIGGEGRFFFPSPEDIRRNYNYNENQVLVEAIRKGYRGAFWDILRRLAEGEGAG
;
A
#
# COMPACT_ATOMS: atom_id res chain seq x y z
N MET A 1 0.99 -3.09 29.87
CA MET A 1 -0.01 -2.29 29.14
C MET A 1 -1.00 -3.31 28.61
N GLU A 2 -2.27 -3.18 28.95
CA GLU A 2 -3.26 -4.19 28.57
C GLU A 2 -3.51 -4.05 27.06
N GLU A 3 -3.21 -5.11 26.31
CA GLU A 3 -3.53 -5.16 24.89
C GLU A 3 -5.01 -5.50 24.77
N GLY A 4 -5.77 -4.64 24.07
CA GLY A 4 -7.21 -4.75 23.97
C GLY A 4 -7.83 -3.60 23.19
N PHE A 5 -9.14 -3.63 23.01
CA PHE A 5 -9.87 -2.58 22.31
C PHE A 5 -10.31 -1.50 23.31
N THR A 6 -9.36 -0.67 23.74
CA THR A 6 -9.64 0.48 24.62
C THR A 6 -9.09 1.77 23.99
N PRO A 7 -9.73 2.93 24.20
CA PRO A 7 -9.26 4.21 23.64
C PRO A 7 -7.81 4.56 23.98
N GLU A 8 -7.32 4.09 25.13
CA GLU A 8 -5.97 4.38 25.63
C GLU A 8 -4.90 3.48 24.99
N ASN A 9 -5.28 2.45 24.22
CA ASN A 9 -4.34 1.56 23.58
C ASN A 9 -3.55 2.33 22.49
N PRO A 10 -2.25 2.59 22.69
CA PRO A 10 -1.45 3.39 21.76
C PRO A 10 -1.21 2.70 20.41
N ASN A 11 -1.59 1.43 20.29
CA ASN A 11 -1.49 0.67 19.06
C ASN A 11 -2.75 0.81 18.19
N LEU A 12 -3.84 1.39 18.68
CA LEU A 12 -5.05 1.59 17.87
C LEU A 12 -4.93 2.89 17.06
N ARG A 13 -5.29 2.81 15.78
CA ARG A 13 -5.31 3.94 14.83
C ARG A 13 -6.67 4.01 14.16
N GLY A 14 -7.15 5.23 13.87
CA GLY A 14 -8.48 5.47 13.31
C GLY A 14 -9.45 6.00 14.36
N GLN A 15 -10.75 5.76 14.17
CA GLN A 15 -11.79 6.29 15.05
C GLN A 15 -12.14 5.30 16.17
N VAL A 16 -11.38 5.32 17.27
CA VAL A 16 -11.59 4.41 18.41
C VAL A 16 -12.76 4.83 19.31
N GLU A 17 -13.02 6.13 19.41
CA GLU A 17 -14.13 6.70 20.20
C GLU A 17 -15.28 7.15 19.29
N ASP A 18 -16.52 7.24 19.79
CA ASP A 18 -17.69 7.72 19.04
C ASP A 18 -17.93 7.01 17.69
N ASN A 19 -17.72 5.68 17.67
CA ASN A 19 -17.88 4.83 16.49
C ASN A 19 -18.78 3.61 16.76
N PRO A 20 -20.04 3.82 17.19
CA PRO A 20 -20.91 2.74 17.65
C PRO A 20 -21.28 1.74 16.54
N ASP A 21 -21.32 2.20 15.29
CA ASP A 21 -21.68 1.37 14.13
C ASP A 21 -20.47 0.72 13.43
N TRP A 22 -19.25 1.00 13.91
CA TRP A 22 -18.00 0.46 13.36
C TRP A 22 -17.77 0.76 11.86
N LEU A 23 -18.47 1.76 11.33
CA LEU A 23 -18.35 2.17 9.93
C LEU A 23 -17.08 2.99 9.67
N ARG A 24 -16.46 3.54 10.72
CA ARG A 24 -15.14 4.15 10.62
C ARG A 24 -14.09 3.09 10.96
N PRO A 25 -13.10 2.84 10.09
CA PRO A 25 -12.16 1.75 10.30
C PRO A 25 -11.22 2.05 11.48
N ILE A 26 -10.88 0.99 12.20
CA ILE A 26 -9.92 0.99 13.29
C ILE A 26 -8.90 -0.11 13.00
N PHE A 27 -7.63 0.25 13.10
CA PHE A 27 -6.52 -0.63 12.80
C PHE A 27 -5.66 -0.82 14.03
N TYR A 28 -5.17 -2.04 14.24
CA TYR A 28 -4.05 -2.27 15.15
C TYR A 28 -2.73 -2.04 14.40
N LEU A 29 -1.89 -1.19 14.95
CA LEU A 29 -0.57 -0.87 14.44
C LEU A 29 0.39 -0.67 15.61
N SER A 30 1.37 -1.56 15.73
CA SER A 30 2.35 -1.52 16.80
C SER A 30 3.01 -0.14 16.91
N ARG A 31 2.97 0.45 18.11
CA ARG A 31 3.63 1.72 18.43
C ARG A 31 5.13 1.71 18.16
N TYR A 32 5.75 0.53 18.10
CA TYR A 32 7.17 0.37 17.82
C TYR A 32 7.52 0.63 16.35
N LEU A 33 6.53 0.78 15.46
CA LEU A 33 6.73 1.24 14.07
C LEU A 33 6.97 2.75 13.97
N GLY A 34 6.93 3.47 15.09
CA GLY A 34 7.16 4.92 15.14
C GLY A 34 5.91 5.75 14.82
N GLU A 35 6.14 7.05 14.66
CA GLU A 35 5.07 8.03 14.42
C GLU A 35 4.54 7.97 12.98
N ASN A 36 5.42 7.65 12.02
CA ASN A 36 5.09 7.49 10.61
C ASN A 36 5.47 6.09 10.09
N PRO A 37 4.63 5.07 10.34
CA PRO A 37 4.87 3.70 9.87
C PRO A 37 5.01 3.58 8.35
N ALA A 38 4.35 4.46 7.57
CA ALA A 38 4.47 4.46 6.12
C ALA A 38 5.88 4.88 5.66
N GLU A 39 6.44 5.91 6.28
CA GLU A 39 7.82 6.35 6.03
C GLU A 39 8.84 5.28 6.47
N TYR A 40 8.63 4.65 7.63
CA TYR A 40 9.45 3.52 8.05
C TYR A 40 9.48 2.40 7.00
N VAL A 41 8.30 1.98 6.53
CA VAL A 41 8.19 0.94 5.50
C VAL A 41 8.82 1.39 4.18
N ALA A 42 8.62 2.65 3.77
CA ALA A 42 9.25 3.20 2.56
C ALA A 42 10.79 3.19 2.65
N GLY A 43 11.35 3.51 3.82
CA GLY A 43 12.78 3.41 4.10
C GLY A 43 13.30 1.98 4.02
N VAL A 44 12.55 1.01 4.57
CA VAL A 44 12.90 -0.41 4.47
C VAL A 44 12.85 -0.91 3.01
N ILE A 45 11.86 -0.45 2.24
CA ILE A 45 11.76 -0.77 0.81
C ILE A 45 12.93 -0.18 0.01
N GLY A 46 13.45 0.99 0.41
CA GLY A 46 14.66 1.55 -0.19
C GLY A 46 14.53 1.88 -1.69
N GLY A 47 13.31 2.16 -2.17
CA GLY A 47 13.04 2.44 -3.58
C GLY A 47 13.07 1.22 -4.50
N GLU A 48 13.06 0.01 -3.94
CA GLU A 48 13.11 -1.24 -4.69
C GLU A 48 11.86 -1.44 -5.57
N GLY A 49 12.07 -1.67 -6.87
CA GLY A 49 11.03 -1.60 -7.90
C GLY A 49 10.01 -2.74 -7.92
N ARG A 50 10.19 -3.80 -7.12
CA ARG A 50 9.21 -4.88 -6.94
C ARG A 50 8.12 -4.50 -5.94
N PHE A 51 8.38 -3.50 -5.09
CA PHE A 51 7.43 -3.04 -4.10
C PHE A 51 6.67 -1.82 -4.61
N PHE A 52 5.40 -2.02 -4.94
CA PHE A 52 4.48 -0.95 -5.30
C PHE A 52 3.84 -0.35 -4.06
N PHE A 53 4.67 0.32 -3.25
CA PHE A 53 4.22 0.94 -2.01
C PHE A 53 3.80 2.39 -2.24
N PRO A 54 2.59 2.80 -1.81
CA PRO A 54 2.16 4.18 -1.93
C PRO A 54 2.96 5.05 -0.95
N SER A 55 3.85 5.90 -1.46
CA SER A 55 4.38 7.03 -0.68
C SER A 55 3.44 8.23 -0.88
N PRO A 56 3.11 8.98 0.20
CA PRO A 56 2.44 10.28 0.09
C PRO A 56 3.16 11.26 -0.86
N GLU A 57 4.48 11.10 -1.04
CA GLU A 57 5.30 11.98 -1.89
C GLU A 57 5.25 11.59 -3.37
N ASP A 58 4.86 10.36 -3.71
CA ASP A 58 4.84 9.86 -5.08
C ASP A 58 3.48 9.27 -5.44
N ILE A 59 2.52 10.17 -5.66
CA ILE A 59 1.15 9.86 -6.12
C ILE A 59 1.17 9.02 -7.42
N ARG A 60 2.26 9.06 -8.20
CA ARG A 60 2.41 8.24 -9.43
C ARG A 60 2.75 6.78 -9.15
N ARG A 61 3.23 6.44 -7.94
CA ARG A 61 3.38 5.06 -7.44
C ARG A 61 2.12 4.54 -6.77
N ASN A 62 1.06 5.34 -6.73
CA ASN A 62 -0.20 4.91 -6.13
C ASN A 62 -0.76 3.74 -6.93
N TYR A 63 -0.82 2.58 -6.27
CA TYR A 63 -1.23 1.31 -6.83
C TYR A 63 -2.75 1.28 -6.97
N ASN A 64 -3.27 2.12 -7.86
CA ASN A 64 -4.69 2.19 -8.18
C ASN A 64 -5.00 1.27 -9.36
N TYR A 65 -5.98 0.39 -9.16
CA TYR A 65 -6.47 -0.57 -10.15
C TYR A 65 -7.49 0.04 -11.12
N ASN A 66 -8.08 1.19 -10.79
CA ASN A 66 -9.05 1.84 -11.65
C ASN A 66 -8.37 2.57 -12.80
N GLU A 67 -8.85 2.32 -14.02
CA GLU A 67 -8.45 3.01 -15.25
C GLU A 67 -6.93 3.02 -15.51
N ASN A 68 -6.22 1.97 -15.10
CA ASN A 68 -4.79 1.84 -15.34
C ASN A 68 -4.52 1.55 -16.84
N GLN A 69 -4.48 2.61 -17.65
CA GLN A 69 -4.28 2.53 -19.10
C GLN A 69 -2.99 1.80 -19.47
N VAL A 70 -1.93 1.94 -18.66
CA VAL A 70 -0.65 1.24 -18.83
C VAL A 70 -0.86 -0.28 -18.80
N LEU A 71 -1.65 -0.79 -17.84
CA LEU A 71 -1.97 -2.20 -17.78
C LEU A 71 -2.81 -2.67 -18.96
N VAL A 72 -3.84 -1.89 -19.32
CA VAL A 72 -4.72 -2.21 -20.46
C VAL A 72 -3.91 -2.35 -21.74
N GLU A 73 -2.99 -1.42 -22.00
CA GLU A 73 -2.09 -1.47 -23.14
C GLU A 73 -1.11 -2.64 -23.10
N ALA A 74 -0.54 -2.94 -21.94
CA ALA A 74 0.36 -4.08 -21.79
C ALA A 74 -0.37 -5.41 -22.06
N ILE A 75 -1.58 -5.58 -21.53
CA ILE A 75 -2.39 -6.77 -21.81
C ILE A 75 -2.72 -6.86 -23.31
N ARG A 76 -3.05 -5.72 -23.97
CA ARG A 76 -3.25 -5.67 -25.43
C ARG A 76 -1.99 -6.07 -26.21
N LYS A 77 -0.80 -5.71 -25.72
CA LYS A 77 0.50 -6.09 -26.30
C LYS A 77 0.89 -7.55 -26.03
N GLY A 78 0.10 -8.31 -25.28
CA GLY A 78 0.33 -9.75 -25.06
C GLY A 78 0.87 -10.11 -23.68
N TYR A 79 1.07 -9.15 -22.78
CA TYR A 79 1.49 -9.47 -21.40
C TYR A 79 0.39 -10.27 -20.70
N ARG A 80 0.81 -11.28 -19.93
CA ARG A 80 -0.07 -12.18 -19.17
C ARG A 80 0.55 -12.47 -17.80
N GLY A 81 -0.28 -12.91 -16.86
CA GLY A 81 0.14 -13.24 -15.50
C GLY A 81 -0.42 -12.25 -14.48
N ALA A 82 0.18 -12.24 -13.29
CA ALA A 82 -0.23 -11.36 -12.21
C ALA A 82 0.03 -9.89 -12.55
N PHE A 83 -0.85 -9.00 -12.09
CA PHE A 83 -0.76 -7.56 -12.34
C PHE A 83 0.61 -6.96 -11.94
N TRP A 84 1.07 -7.25 -10.73
CA TRP A 84 2.37 -6.77 -10.22
C TRP A 84 3.53 -7.24 -11.10
N ASP A 85 3.43 -8.44 -11.69
CA ASP A 85 4.48 -8.99 -12.54
C ASP A 85 4.50 -8.27 -13.90
N ILE A 86 3.33 -7.97 -14.46
CA ILE A 86 3.24 -7.15 -15.68
C ILE A 86 3.86 -5.76 -15.44
N LEU A 87 3.50 -5.10 -14.33
CA LEU A 87 4.07 -3.79 -13.99
C LEU A 87 5.58 -3.84 -13.76
N ARG A 88 6.08 -4.89 -13.08
CA ARG A 88 7.51 -5.10 -12.86
C ARG A 88 8.26 -5.23 -14.18
N ARG A 89 7.79 -6.07 -15.11
CA ARG A 89 8.41 -6.26 -16.44
C ARG A 89 8.42 -4.96 -17.26
N LEU A 90 7.34 -4.18 -17.19
CA LEU A 90 7.27 -2.87 -17.83
C LEU A 90 8.29 -1.88 -17.24
N ALA A 91 8.47 -1.87 -15.92
CA ALA A 91 9.46 -1.03 -15.24
C ALA A 91 10.92 -1.43 -15.58
N GLU A 92 11.16 -2.71 -15.81
CA GLU A 92 12.46 -3.26 -16.23
C GLU A 92 12.75 -3.08 -17.73
N GLY A 93 11.78 -2.57 -18.51
CA GLY A 93 11.94 -2.35 -19.96
C GLY A 93 11.87 -3.62 -20.81
N GLU A 94 11.41 -4.74 -20.25
CA GLU A 94 11.17 -5.97 -21.00
C GLU A 94 9.96 -5.76 -21.91
N GLY A 95 10.14 -5.86 -23.23
CA GLY A 95 9.05 -5.85 -24.21
C GLY A 95 8.26 -7.16 -24.23
N ALA A 96 7.03 -7.13 -24.74
CA ALA A 96 6.28 -8.36 -25.03
C ALA A 96 7.05 -9.18 -26.08
N GLY A 97 7.55 -10.36 -25.68
CA GLY A 97 8.08 -11.37 -26.58
C GLY A 97 6.99 -12.03 -27.41
#